data_AF-A0A921S1Q7-F1
#
_entry.id   AF-A0A921S1Q7-F1
#
_cell.length_a   1.000
_cell.length_b   1.000
_cell.length_c   1.000
_cell.angle_alpha   90.00
_cell.angle_beta   90.00
_cell.angle_gamma   90.00
#
_symmetry.space_group_name_H-M   'P 1'
#
loop_
_entity.id
_entity.type
_entity.pdbx_description
1 polymer ?
#
loop_
_entity_poly.entity_id
_entity_poly.type
_entity_poly.pdbx_seq_one_letter_code
_entity_poly.pdbx_strand_id
1 'polypeptide(L)'
;MELPRSMAVLVLVFFVLCGVGEAATFTFVNRCTDTVWPGVLSNAGSPRLEPTGFELSPGEARAVPAPAGWSGRMWARTGCSHDGATGRLVCATGDCGSGSAECAGAGAAPPATLAEFTLDGSGGLDFYDVSLVDGYNLPVLVETSGGGGSTGPASCAAAGCAADLNAMCPAELRAGGGAACRSACDAFARPEYCCSGAFASPAACRPTAYSQVFKTACPRSYSYAFDDPTSTFTCGGGPDYTVTFCPGATPSQKSTTMPGSTPTTVPGTTTTTTVPGATPTTVPGTMPMPGATPAMPTGTMMPGTTFTDATPDSAMPMGGGGLGIEGGDSQGSVLLGASSSEGGVSWLANMATGDASAVAAPQPQVARLVVAPLATLLCGLHLRQLLL
;
A
#
# COMPACT_ATOMS: atom_id res chain seq x y z
N MET A 1 10.61 -46.73 11.85
CA MET A 1 11.30 -46.99 10.56
C MET A 1 12.35 -45.92 10.41
N GLU A 2 13.63 -46.27 10.54
CA GLU A 2 14.71 -45.31 10.34
C GLU A 2 14.92 -45.11 8.85
N LEU A 3 14.88 -43.86 8.38
CA LEU A 3 15.26 -43.57 7.00
C LEU A 3 16.75 -43.96 6.82
N PRO A 4 17.11 -44.76 5.81
CA PRO A 4 18.50 -45.08 5.56
C PRO A 4 19.31 -43.80 5.38
N ARG A 5 20.49 -43.73 6.02
CA ARG A 5 21.36 -42.53 6.04
C ARG A 5 21.62 -41.96 4.64
N SER A 6 21.67 -42.81 3.62
CA SER A 6 21.80 -42.43 2.21
C SER A 6 20.59 -41.65 1.65
N MET A 7 19.36 -41.97 2.06
CA MET A 7 18.18 -41.20 1.67
C MET A 7 18.10 -39.85 2.40
N ALA A 8 18.51 -39.79 3.66
CA ALA A 8 18.58 -38.52 4.40
C ALA A 8 19.56 -37.53 3.76
N VAL A 9 20.72 -38.03 3.28
CA VAL A 9 21.71 -37.22 2.56
C VAL A 9 21.18 -36.74 1.20
N LEU A 10 20.49 -37.60 0.45
CA LEU A 10 19.87 -37.22 -0.83
C LEU A 10 18.78 -36.15 -0.67
N VAL A 11 17.95 -36.25 0.38
CA VAL A 11 16.94 -35.24 0.70
C VAL A 11 17.60 -33.91 1.08
N LEU A 12 18.64 -33.92 1.90
CA LEU A 12 19.40 -32.71 2.27
C LEU A 12 20.06 -32.06 1.05
N VAL A 13 20.68 -32.85 0.16
CA VAL A 13 21.30 -32.35 -1.08
C VAL A 13 20.22 -31.81 -2.04
N PHE A 14 19.04 -32.43 -2.10
CA PHE A 14 17.90 -31.94 -2.88
C PHE A 14 17.36 -30.59 -2.35
N PHE A 15 17.25 -30.42 -1.04
CA PHE A 15 16.88 -29.13 -0.41
C PHE A 15 17.94 -28.05 -0.65
N VAL A 16 19.23 -28.40 -0.67
CA VAL A 16 20.32 -27.47 -1.00
C VAL A 16 20.33 -27.09 -2.49
N LEU A 17 19.93 -28.00 -3.38
CA LEU A 17 19.94 -27.78 -4.84
C LEU A 17 18.65 -27.14 -5.41
N CYS A 18 17.47 -27.42 -4.83
CA CYS A 18 16.20 -26.78 -5.18
C CYS A 18 15.83 -25.68 -4.14
N GLY A 19 16.81 -25.15 -3.40
CA GLY A 19 16.60 -24.05 -2.45
C GLY A 19 16.03 -22.82 -3.14
N VAL A 20 14.76 -22.54 -2.89
CA VAL A 20 14.17 -21.23 -3.16
C VAL A 20 14.88 -20.28 -2.22
N GLY A 21 15.87 -19.54 -2.71
CA GLY A 21 16.55 -18.53 -1.92
C GLY A 21 15.51 -17.50 -1.49
N GLU A 22 15.28 -17.37 -0.18
CA GLU A 22 14.65 -16.18 0.37
C GLU A 22 15.55 -14.99 0.03
N ALA A 23 15.01 -14.02 -0.71
CA ALA A 23 15.79 -12.87 -1.17
C ALA A 23 15.56 -11.64 -0.31
N ALA A 24 14.38 -11.53 0.29
CA ALA A 24 14.03 -10.45 1.18
C ALA A 24 12.97 -10.90 2.19
N THR A 25 12.99 -10.31 3.38
CA THR A 25 11.93 -10.41 4.37
C THR A 25 11.16 -9.10 4.43
N PHE A 26 9.84 -9.18 4.30
CA PHE A 26 8.94 -8.05 4.54
C PHE A 26 8.43 -8.08 5.98
N THR A 27 8.82 -7.08 6.78
CA THR A 27 8.32 -6.89 8.14
C THR A 27 7.21 -5.86 8.14
N PHE A 28 5.98 -6.30 8.32
CA PHE A 28 4.81 -5.45 8.48
C PHE A 28 4.73 -4.95 9.91
N VAL A 29 4.55 -3.65 10.11
CA VAL A 29 4.48 -3.03 11.44
C VAL A 29 3.24 -2.16 11.52
N ASN A 30 2.36 -2.44 12.49
CA ASN A 30 1.22 -1.58 12.76
C ASN A 30 1.57 -0.57 13.87
N ARG A 31 1.75 0.70 13.53
CA ARG A 31 1.84 1.81 14.52
C ARG A 31 0.56 2.61 14.65
N CYS A 32 -0.49 2.24 13.93
CA CYS A 32 -1.80 2.86 14.07
C CYS A 32 -2.37 2.57 15.47
N THR A 33 -3.34 3.38 15.89
CA THR A 33 -4.08 3.17 17.15
C THR A 33 -5.05 2.01 17.08
N ASP A 34 -5.49 1.67 15.87
CA ASP A 34 -6.47 0.63 15.58
C ASP A 34 -5.82 -0.57 14.88
N THR A 35 -6.48 -1.73 14.97
CA THR A 35 -6.08 -2.91 14.21
C THR A 35 -6.17 -2.62 12.71
N VAL A 36 -5.18 -3.11 11.97
CA VAL A 36 -5.18 -3.11 10.50
C VAL A 36 -5.12 -4.53 10.00
N TRP A 37 -5.60 -4.76 8.78
CA TRP A 37 -5.54 -6.07 8.15
C TRP A 37 -4.74 -6.00 6.85
N PRO A 38 -3.42 -6.24 6.90
CA PRO A 38 -2.60 -6.24 5.69
C PRO A 38 -3.13 -7.21 4.65
N GLY A 39 -2.99 -6.81 3.39
CA GLY A 39 -3.25 -7.62 2.20
C GLY A 39 -2.01 -7.67 1.33
N VAL A 40 -1.76 -8.81 0.70
CA VAL A 40 -0.64 -9.03 -0.20
C VAL A 40 -1.15 -9.64 -1.50
N LEU A 41 -0.72 -9.06 -2.62
CA LEU A 41 -1.02 -9.55 -3.95
C LEU A 41 0.28 -9.69 -4.74
N SER A 42 0.65 -10.92 -5.07
CA SER A 42 1.69 -11.20 -6.06
C SER A 42 1.21 -10.83 -7.46
N ASN A 43 2.11 -10.25 -8.27
CA ASN A 43 1.85 -9.96 -9.67
C ASN A 43 1.78 -11.25 -10.51
N ALA A 44 1.19 -11.14 -11.71
CA ALA A 44 1.15 -12.24 -12.66
C ALA A 44 2.57 -12.70 -13.00
N GLY A 45 2.82 -14.02 -12.89
CA GLY A 45 4.14 -14.62 -13.11
C GLY A 45 5.03 -14.67 -11.87
N SER A 46 4.68 -13.97 -10.78
CA SER A 46 5.36 -14.12 -9.49
C SER A 46 4.71 -15.20 -8.63
N PRO A 47 5.50 -15.94 -7.82
CA PRO A 47 4.94 -16.91 -6.88
C PRO A 47 4.03 -16.21 -5.87
N ARG A 48 2.96 -16.89 -5.46
CA ARG A 48 2.05 -16.40 -4.42
C ARG A 48 2.81 -16.28 -3.10
N LEU A 49 2.76 -15.10 -2.48
CA LEU A 49 3.26 -14.89 -1.14
C LEU A 49 2.20 -15.36 -0.13
N GLU A 50 2.63 -16.08 0.90
CA GLU A 50 1.74 -16.51 1.99
C GLU A 50 2.25 -15.96 3.32
N PRO A 51 1.39 -15.38 4.17
CA PRO A 51 -0.06 -15.19 3.95
C PRO A 51 -0.38 -14.11 2.91
N THR A 52 -1.52 -14.22 2.24
CA THR A 52 -2.10 -13.18 1.35
C THR A 52 -2.90 -12.12 2.09
N GLY A 53 -3.23 -12.35 3.36
CA GLY A 53 -3.76 -11.32 4.25
C GLY A 53 -3.95 -11.81 5.68
N PHE A 54 -3.85 -10.90 6.63
CA PHE A 54 -3.85 -11.24 8.05
C PHE A 54 -4.29 -10.06 8.92
N GLU A 55 -4.60 -10.32 10.18
CA GLU A 55 -4.82 -9.30 11.21
C GLU A 55 -3.48 -8.86 11.81
N LEU A 56 -3.35 -7.56 12.09
CA LEU A 56 -2.17 -6.99 12.74
C LEU A 56 -2.59 -5.95 13.78
N SER A 57 -2.45 -6.30 15.06
CA SER A 57 -2.89 -5.46 16.19
C SER A 57 -2.02 -4.21 16.35
N PRO A 58 -2.49 -3.15 17.04
CA PRO A 58 -1.66 -1.99 17.36
C PRO A 58 -0.36 -2.36 18.06
N GLY A 59 0.78 -1.89 17.54
CA GLY A 59 2.12 -2.18 18.05
C GLY A 59 2.69 -3.55 17.64
N GLU A 60 1.92 -4.37 16.91
CA GLU A 60 2.37 -5.68 16.43
C GLU A 60 3.24 -5.54 15.16
N ALA A 61 4.14 -6.51 15.00
CA ALA A 61 4.92 -6.68 13.79
C ALA A 61 4.89 -8.15 13.32
N ARG A 62 4.86 -8.37 12.01
CA ARG A 62 4.89 -9.70 11.40
C ARG A 62 5.85 -9.73 10.22
N ALA A 63 6.78 -10.69 10.23
CA ALA A 63 7.67 -10.96 9.12
C ALA A 63 7.02 -11.94 8.12
N VAL A 64 7.17 -11.65 6.83
CA VAL A 64 6.76 -12.50 5.72
C VAL A 64 7.92 -12.61 4.74
N PRO A 65 8.56 -13.79 4.61
CA PRO A 65 9.66 -13.98 3.68
C PRO A 65 9.16 -14.00 2.23
N ALA A 66 9.97 -13.45 1.32
CA ALA A 66 9.69 -13.43 -0.10
C ALA A 66 10.81 -14.08 -0.92
N PRO A 67 10.46 -14.83 -1.98
CA PRO A 67 11.44 -15.44 -2.85
C PRO A 67 12.15 -14.39 -3.71
N ALA A 68 13.35 -14.73 -4.20
CA ALA A 68 14.03 -13.96 -5.24
C ALA A 68 13.13 -13.71 -6.46
N GLY A 69 13.24 -12.51 -7.05
CA GLY A 69 12.46 -12.14 -8.22
C GLY A 69 10.97 -11.88 -7.94
N TRP A 70 10.54 -11.82 -6.66
CA TRP A 70 9.15 -11.56 -6.33
C TRP A 70 8.73 -10.14 -6.74
N SER A 71 7.56 -10.02 -7.36
CA SER A 71 6.93 -8.74 -7.69
C SER A 71 5.48 -8.78 -7.21
N GLY A 72 5.01 -7.66 -6.67
CA GLY A 72 3.67 -7.56 -6.13
C GLY A 72 3.45 -6.27 -5.36
N ARG A 73 2.33 -6.23 -4.65
CA ARG A 73 1.88 -5.08 -3.88
C ARG A 73 1.27 -5.48 -2.56
N MET A 74 1.36 -4.55 -1.62
CA MET A 74 0.90 -4.68 -0.25
C MET A 74 0.08 -3.46 0.13
N TRP A 75 -0.91 -3.64 0.97
CA TRP A 75 -1.73 -2.55 1.52
C TRP A 75 -2.25 -2.95 2.89
N ALA A 76 -2.94 -2.03 3.58
CA ALA A 76 -3.62 -2.32 4.82
C ALA A 76 -5.10 -1.95 4.73
N ARG A 77 -5.96 -2.88 5.14
CA ARG A 77 -7.40 -2.66 5.31
C ARG A 77 -7.69 -2.08 6.69
N THR A 78 -8.74 -1.26 6.78
CA THR A 78 -9.17 -0.62 8.03
C THR A 78 -10.68 -0.76 8.23
N GLY A 79 -11.13 -0.60 9.48
CA GLY A 79 -12.55 -0.69 9.84
C GLY A 79 -13.14 -2.07 9.51
N CYS A 80 -12.35 -3.13 9.64
CA CYS A 80 -12.79 -4.48 9.33
C CYS A 80 -13.65 -5.05 10.45
N SER A 81 -14.74 -5.71 10.06
CA SER A 81 -15.62 -6.43 10.97
C SER A 81 -16.24 -7.63 10.28
N HIS A 82 -16.64 -8.63 11.06
CA HIS A 82 -17.42 -9.75 10.52
C HIS A 82 -18.86 -9.29 10.34
N ASP A 83 -19.36 -9.37 9.10
CA ASP A 83 -20.75 -9.12 8.78
C ASP A 83 -21.65 -10.10 9.53
N GLY A 84 -22.60 -9.58 10.32
CA GLY A 84 -23.42 -10.40 11.22
C GLY A 84 -24.37 -11.37 10.50
N ALA A 85 -24.69 -11.12 9.23
CA ALA A 85 -25.58 -11.97 8.44
C ALA A 85 -24.83 -13.10 7.72
N THR A 86 -23.65 -12.81 7.18
CA THR A 86 -22.88 -13.73 6.33
C THR A 86 -21.64 -14.32 7.01
N GLY A 87 -21.21 -13.75 8.14
CA GLY A 87 -19.97 -14.10 8.83
C GLY A 87 -18.70 -13.71 8.05
N ARG A 88 -18.82 -12.98 6.94
CA ARG A 88 -17.69 -12.56 6.11
C ARG A 88 -16.97 -11.38 6.72
N LEU A 89 -15.64 -11.37 6.67
CA LEU A 89 -14.86 -10.17 7.00
C LEU A 89 -15.05 -9.13 5.90
N VAL A 90 -15.52 -7.94 6.28
CA VAL A 90 -15.72 -6.78 5.39
C VAL A 90 -15.02 -5.58 5.99
N CYS A 91 -14.25 -4.87 5.18
CA CYS A 91 -13.50 -3.69 5.59
C CYS A 91 -14.04 -2.39 4.98
N ALA A 92 -13.92 -1.29 5.71
CA ALA A 92 -14.38 0.03 5.26
C ALA A 92 -13.49 0.60 4.14
N THR A 93 -12.19 0.28 4.15
CA THR A 93 -11.21 0.75 3.15
C THR A 93 -10.30 -0.39 2.72
N GLY A 94 -9.91 -0.44 1.44
CA GLY A 94 -8.95 -1.40 0.92
C GLY A 94 -9.41 -2.86 0.93
N ASP A 95 -10.72 -3.10 1.12
CA ASP A 95 -11.30 -4.45 1.18
C ASP A 95 -10.93 -5.24 -0.07
N CYS A 96 -10.60 -6.51 0.07
CA CYS A 96 -10.22 -7.36 -1.06
C CYS A 96 -11.33 -8.32 -1.51
N GLY A 97 -12.54 -8.19 -0.97
CA GLY A 97 -13.74 -8.90 -1.41
C GLY A 97 -13.75 -10.40 -1.17
N SER A 98 -12.69 -10.96 -0.57
CA SER A 98 -12.60 -12.41 -0.29
C SER A 98 -13.57 -12.86 0.80
N GLY A 99 -14.02 -11.93 1.65
CA GLY A 99 -14.83 -12.22 2.83
C GLY A 99 -14.03 -12.86 3.98
N SER A 100 -12.70 -12.82 3.94
CA SER A 100 -11.82 -13.39 4.96
C SER A 100 -10.58 -12.54 5.20
N ALA A 101 -9.78 -12.90 6.21
CA ALA A 101 -8.48 -12.26 6.43
C ALA A 101 -7.55 -12.47 5.23
N GLU A 102 -7.54 -13.66 4.61
CA GLU A 102 -6.74 -13.93 3.41
C GLU A 102 -7.38 -13.25 2.18
N CYS A 103 -6.58 -12.53 1.38
CA CYS A 103 -7.09 -11.92 0.15
C CYS A 103 -7.13 -12.87 -1.04
N ALA A 104 -6.52 -14.05 -0.94
CA ALA A 104 -6.62 -15.14 -1.91
C ALA A 104 -6.28 -14.74 -3.36
N GLY A 105 -5.46 -13.70 -3.55
CA GLY A 105 -5.07 -13.19 -4.87
C GLY A 105 -6.01 -12.12 -5.44
N ALA A 106 -6.98 -11.65 -4.65
CA ALA A 106 -7.72 -10.44 -4.95
C ALA A 106 -6.93 -9.19 -4.52
N GLY A 107 -7.09 -8.10 -5.27
CA GLY A 107 -6.50 -6.80 -4.94
C GLY A 107 -7.40 -5.98 -4.02
N ALA A 108 -6.87 -4.86 -3.52
CA ALA A 108 -7.62 -3.88 -2.77
C ALA A 108 -8.69 -3.20 -3.64
N ALA A 109 -9.89 -3.00 -3.11
CA ALA A 109 -10.84 -2.04 -3.63
C ALA A 109 -10.35 -0.61 -3.26
N PRO A 110 -10.15 0.29 -4.24
CA PRO A 110 -9.82 1.68 -3.98
C PRO A 110 -10.89 2.40 -3.13
N PRO A 111 -10.51 3.42 -2.35
CA PRO A 111 -9.15 3.94 -2.18
C PRO A 111 -8.25 3.10 -1.25
N ALA A 112 -6.99 2.90 -1.65
CA ALA A 112 -5.97 2.23 -0.85
C ALA A 112 -4.56 2.74 -1.15
N THR A 113 -3.80 3.05 -0.10
CA THR A 113 -2.35 3.31 -0.21
C THR A 113 -1.64 1.98 -0.50
N LEU A 114 -0.82 1.92 -1.55
CA LEU A 114 -0.12 0.71 -1.96
C LEU A 114 1.39 0.83 -1.70
N ALA A 115 2.02 -0.22 -1.19
CA ALA A 115 3.47 -0.41 -1.25
C ALA A 115 3.76 -1.46 -2.32
N GLU A 116 4.55 -1.08 -3.33
CA GLU A 116 4.78 -1.90 -4.53
C GLU A 116 6.25 -2.29 -4.62
N PHE A 117 6.52 -3.51 -5.09
CA PHE A 117 7.87 -4.08 -5.12
C PHE A 117 8.11 -4.90 -6.39
N THR A 118 9.35 -4.88 -6.85
CA THR A 118 9.92 -5.81 -7.83
C THR A 118 11.34 -6.12 -7.40
N LEU A 119 11.55 -7.30 -6.81
CA LEU A 119 12.85 -7.77 -6.34
C LEU A 119 13.68 -8.33 -7.49
N ASP A 120 15.01 -8.21 -7.40
CA ASP A 120 15.96 -8.71 -8.41
C ASP A 120 15.58 -8.31 -9.86
N GLY A 121 15.22 -7.03 -10.02
CA GLY A 121 14.82 -6.44 -11.28
C GLY A 121 16.00 -6.08 -12.18
N SER A 122 15.84 -5.00 -12.96
CA SER A 122 16.88 -4.53 -13.88
C SER A 122 18.19 -4.25 -13.15
N GLY A 123 19.29 -4.86 -13.63
CA GLY A 123 20.62 -4.72 -13.03
C GLY A 123 20.81 -5.43 -11.69
N GLY A 124 19.92 -6.35 -11.32
CA GLY A 124 19.95 -7.03 -10.01
C GLY A 124 19.57 -6.09 -8.85
N LEU A 125 18.84 -5.01 -9.17
CA LEU A 125 18.32 -4.06 -8.21
C LEU A 125 16.87 -4.38 -7.91
N ASP A 126 16.49 -4.23 -6.65
CA ASP A 126 15.10 -4.15 -6.27
C ASP A 126 14.56 -2.76 -6.60
N PHE A 127 13.29 -2.71 -7.01
CA PHE A 127 12.52 -1.50 -7.24
C PHE A 127 11.33 -1.49 -6.29
N TYR A 128 11.11 -0.37 -5.60
CA TYR A 128 9.98 -0.23 -4.69
C TYR A 128 9.50 1.21 -4.60
N ASP A 129 8.25 1.35 -4.21
CA ASP A 129 7.60 2.64 -4.01
C ASP A 129 6.38 2.54 -3.10
N VAL A 130 5.88 3.71 -2.71
CA VAL A 130 4.54 3.86 -2.14
C VAL A 130 3.70 4.66 -3.12
N SER A 131 2.58 4.09 -3.52
CA SER A 131 1.73 4.60 -4.59
C SER A 131 0.36 5.01 -4.07
N LEU A 132 -0.05 6.21 -4.49
CA LEU A 132 -1.35 6.81 -4.23
C LEU A 132 -2.21 6.92 -5.50
N VAL A 133 -1.82 6.21 -6.56
CA VAL A 133 -2.54 6.14 -7.84
C VAL A 133 -3.95 5.60 -7.62
N ASP A 134 -4.07 4.61 -6.73
CA ASP A 134 -5.34 4.00 -6.31
C ASP A 134 -5.94 4.69 -5.08
N GLY A 135 -5.52 5.93 -4.79
CA GLY A 135 -5.99 6.73 -3.67
C GLY A 135 -5.20 6.50 -2.37
N TYR A 136 -5.78 6.94 -1.26
CA TYR A 136 -5.17 6.91 0.06
C TYR A 136 -6.21 6.50 1.10
N ASN A 137 -5.83 5.64 2.04
CA ASN A 137 -6.64 5.34 3.21
C ASN A 137 -5.87 5.58 4.52
N LEU A 138 -4.59 5.20 4.57
CA LEU A 138 -3.72 5.43 5.72
C LEU A 138 -2.25 5.64 5.31
N PRO A 139 -1.41 6.24 6.19
CA PRO A 139 -0.02 6.53 5.84
C PRO A 139 0.83 5.26 5.89
N VAL A 140 1.63 5.07 4.85
CA VAL A 140 2.56 3.94 4.69
C VAL A 140 3.97 4.46 4.49
N LEU A 141 4.92 3.82 5.15
CA LEU A 141 6.35 4.03 4.95
C LEU A 141 7.05 2.70 4.72
N VAL A 142 7.87 2.65 3.68
CA VAL A 142 8.74 1.50 3.37
C VAL A 142 10.18 1.91 3.66
N GLU A 143 10.86 1.14 4.50
CA GLU A 143 12.27 1.34 4.84
C GLU A 143 13.05 0.06 4.55
N THR A 144 14.29 0.21 4.06
CA THR A 144 15.19 -0.93 3.82
C THR A 144 16.10 -1.16 5.02
N SER A 145 16.34 -2.41 5.39
CA SER A 145 17.38 -2.81 6.34
C SER A 145 18.45 -3.62 5.63
N GLY A 146 19.68 -3.12 5.66
CA GLY A 146 20.77 -3.66 4.85
C GLY A 146 20.69 -3.16 3.40
N GLY A 147 21.34 -3.90 2.50
CA GLY A 147 21.44 -3.53 1.08
C GLY A 147 22.44 -2.42 0.77
N GLY A 148 22.57 -2.11 -0.52
CA GLY A 148 23.51 -1.15 -1.08
C GLY A 148 23.64 -1.30 -2.60
N GLY A 149 24.67 -0.73 -3.21
CA GLY A 149 25.00 -1.00 -4.63
C GLY A 149 24.19 -0.21 -5.68
N SER A 150 23.11 0.47 -5.31
CA SER A 150 22.55 1.56 -6.13
C SER A 150 23.25 2.89 -5.83
N THR A 151 23.17 3.85 -6.76
CA THR A 151 23.73 5.21 -6.58
C THR A 151 22.64 6.26 -6.77
N GLY A 152 22.77 7.39 -6.06
CA GLY A 152 21.84 8.52 -6.14
C GLY A 152 20.92 8.66 -4.94
N PRO A 153 20.10 9.73 -4.90
CA PRO A 153 19.27 10.10 -3.74
C PRO A 153 18.13 9.10 -3.44
N ALA A 154 17.75 8.28 -4.41
CA ALA A 154 16.71 7.23 -4.26
C ALA A 154 17.30 5.86 -3.87
N SER A 155 18.63 5.77 -3.70
CA SER A 155 19.32 4.52 -3.36
C SER A 155 19.02 4.09 -1.92
N CYS A 156 18.30 2.98 -1.75
CA CYS A 156 17.91 2.41 -0.46
C CYS A 156 17.28 3.47 0.48
N ALA A 157 16.61 4.47 -0.11
CA ALA A 157 15.97 5.54 0.65
C ALA A 157 14.52 5.15 0.94
N ALA A 158 14.00 5.60 2.08
CA ALA A 158 12.63 5.25 2.44
C ALA A 158 11.61 5.82 1.44
N ALA A 159 10.58 5.04 1.12
CA ALA A 159 9.47 5.42 0.24
C ALA A 159 8.21 5.67 1.08
N GLY A 160 7.37 6.61 0.66
CA GLY A 160 6.16 6.97 1.41
C GLY A 160 6.31 8.16 2.36
N CYS A 161 5.32 8.32 3.23
CA CYS A 161 5.13 9.51 4.07
C CYS A 161 4.39 9.20 5.37
N ALA A 162 4.53 10.09 6.35
CA ALA A 162 3.79 10.04 7.61
C ALA A 162 2.58 10.99 7.64
N ALA A 163 2.32 11.73 6.57
CA ALA A 163 1.25 12.71 6.51
C ALA A 163 -0.12 12.03 6.49
N ASP A 164 -1.09 12.62 7.20
CA ASP A 164 -2.49 12.26 7.10
C ASP A 164 -3.15 13.01 5.93
N LEU A 165 -3.26 12.34 4.78
CA LEU A 165 -3.84 12.92 3.58
C LEU A 165 -5.37 13.05 3.70
N ASN A 166 -6.02 12.26 4.57
CA ASN A 166 -7.47 12.35 4.78
C ASN A 166 -7.88 13.73 5.32
N ALA A 167 -7.04 14.34 6.16
CA ALA A 167 -7.26 15.70 6.69
C ALA A 167 -7.25 16.79 5.61
N MET A 168 -6.54 16.57 4.50
CA MET A 168 -6.40 17.50 3.38
C MET A 168 -7.20 17.06 2.14
N CYS A 169 -7.96 15.97 2.25
CA CYS A 169 -8.67 15.39 1.12
C CYS A 169 -9.75 16.36 0.59
N PRO A 170 -9.72 16.74 -0.71
CA PRO A 170 -10.76 17.53 -1.35
C PRO A 170 -12.13 16.88 -1.17
N ALA A 171 -13.17 17.69 -0.98
CA ALA A 171 -14.49 17.19 -0.59
C ALA A 171 -15.06 16.17 -1.60
N GLU A 172 -14.82 16.39 -2.88
CA GLU A 172 -15.23 15.53 -3.99
C GLU A 172 -14.47 14.19 -4.07
N LEU A 173 -13.31 14.09 -3.40
CA LEU A 173 -12.50 12.87 -3.35
C LEU A 173 -12.71 12.06 -2.06
N ARG A 174 -13.40 12.61 -1.06
CA ARG A 174 -13.62 11.92 0.22
C ARG A 174 -14.44 10.63 0.03
N ALA A 175 -14.00 9.57 0.70
CA ALA A 175 -14.66 8.27 0.78
C ALA A 175 -14.65 7.74 2.22
N GLY A 176 -15.41 6.67 2.48
CA GLY A 176 -15.43 6.02 3.80
C GLY A 176 -15.79 6.95 4.97
N GLY A 177 -16.68 7.92 4.75
CA GLY A 177 -17.02 8.92 5.77
C GLY A 177 -15.89 9.92 6.11
N GLY A 178 -14.87 10.04 5.24
CA GLY A 178 -13.69 10.86 5.46
C GLY A 178 -12.47 10.06 5.95
N ALA A 179 -12.59 8.74 6.12
CA ALA A 179 -11.49 7.86 6.48
C ALA A 179 -10.59 7.46 5.29
N ALA A 180 -10.95 7.87 4.07
CA ALA A 180 -10.14 7.65 2.89
C ALA A 180 -10.34 8.75 1.84
N CYS A 181 -9.38 8.85 0.92
CA CYS A 181 -9.35 9.80 -0.17
C CYS A 181 -9.13 9.08 -1.51
N ARG A 182 -10.12 9.17 -2.41
CA ARG A 182 -10.02 8.65 -3.78
C ARG A 182 -8.97 9.42 -4.57
N SER A 183 -8.30 8.75 -5.50
CA SER A 183 -7.59 9.45 -6.56
C SER A 183 -8.60 10.08 -7.54
N ALA A 184 -8.15 11.03 -8.36
CA ALA A 184 -9.00 11.61 -9.39
C ALA A 184 -9.42 10.58 -10.45
N CYS A 185 -8.59 9.57 -10.71
CA CYS A 185 -8.96 8.49 -11.62
C CYS A 185 -10.13 7.68 -11.07
N ASP A 186 -10.05 7.25 -9.81
CA ASP A 186 -11.12 6.49 -9.15
C ASP A 186 -12.42 7.32 -9.03
N ALA A 187 -12.31 8.61 -8.73
CA ALA A 187 -13.48 9.46 -8.54
C ALA A 187 -14.21 9.85 -9.84
N PHE A 188 -13.47 10.03 -10.95
CA PHE A 188 -14.03 10.62 -12.17
C PHE A 188 -13.93 9.74 -13.42
N ALA A 189 -13.11 8.69 -13.41
CA ALA A 189 -12.87 7.78 -14.53
C ALA A 189 -12.53 8.48 -15.86
N ARG A 190 -11.89 9.66 -15.80
CA ARG A 190 -11.52 10.45 -16.98
C ARG A 190 -10.12 10.04 -17.49
N PRO A 191 -9.91 9.93 -18.82
CA PRO A 191 -8.64 9.50 -19.40
C PRO A 191 -7.42 10.30 -18.94
N GLU A 192 -7.56 11.60 -18.73
CA GLU A 192 -6.51 12.50 -18.25
C GLU A 192 -6.10 12.26 -16.78
N TYR A 193 -6.99 11.71 -15.95
CA TYR A 193 -6.67 11.34 -14.58
C TYR A 193 -6.16 9.90 -14.49
N CYS A 194 -6.66 9.03 -15.36
CA CYS A 194 -6.27 7.63 -15.42
C CYS A 194 -5.09 7.36 -16.35
N CYS A 195 -4.56 8.38 -17.01
CA CYS A 195 -3.50 8.29 -18.01
C CYS A 195 -3.76 7.20 -19.07
N SER A 196 -4.95 7.24 -19.67
CA SER A 196 -5.40 6.25 -20.65
C SER A 196 -5.74 6.91 -21.99
N GLY A 197 -5.88 6.09 -23.05
CA GLY A 197 -6.20 6.57 -24.40
C GLY A 197 -5.19 7.61 -24.90
N ALA A 198 -5.65 8.82 -25.23
CA ALA A 198 -4.80 9.92 -25.67
C ALA A 198 -3.77 10.38 -24.62
N PHE A 199 -3.98 10.03 -23.35
CA PHE A 199 -3.11 10.34 -22.22
C PHE A 199 -2.22 9.16 -21.80
N ALA A 200 -2.14 8.08 -22.58
CA ALA A 200 -1.36 6.88 -22.25
C ALA A 200 0.17 7.04 -22.42
N SER A 201 0.70 8.25 -22.26
CA SER A 201 2.15 8.50 -22.28
C SER A 201 2.53 9.58 -21.25
N PRO A 202 3.77 9.58 -20.72
CA PRO A 202 4.23 10.62 -19.80
C PRO A 202 4.19 12.03 -20.41
N ALA A 203 4.34 12.14 -21.74
CA ALA A 203 4.28 13.42 -22.43
C ALA A 203 2.85 14.01 -22.46
N ALA A 204 1.84 13.14 -22.50
CA ALA A 204 0.43 13.53 -22.61
C ALA A 204 -0.27 13.61 -21.25
N CYS A 205 -0.02 12.66 -20.32
CA CYS A 205 -0.59 12.71 -18.97
C CYS A 205 0.24 13.61 -18.06
N ARG A 206 -0.27 14.80 -17.77
CA ARG A 206 0.42 15.76 -16.90
C ARG A 206 -0.14 15.74 -15.47
N PRO A 207 0.65 16.18 -14.48
CA PRO A 207 0.14 16.41 -13.13
C PRO A 207 -1.09 17.31 -13.15
N THR A 208 -2.05 17.03 -12.28
CA THR A 208 -3.29 17.79 -12.14
C THR A 208 -3.36 18.43 -10.76
N ALA A 209 -4.30 19.34 -10.54
CA ALA A 209 -4.52 19.92 -9.21
C ALA A 209 -4.76 18.83 -8.15
N TYR A 210 -5.44 17.73 -8.53
CA TYR A 210 -5.66 16.60 -7.65
C TYR A 210 -4.39 15.83 -7.32
N SER A 211 -3.60 15.41 -8.33
CA SER A 211 -2.35 14.68 -8.03
C SER A 211 -1.35 15.55 -7.27
N GLN A 212 -1.34 16.86 -7.49
CA GLN A 212 -0.50 17.80 -6.73
C GLN A 212 -0.85 17.87 -5.24
N VAL A 213 -2.13 17.70 -4.85
CA VAL A 213 -2.50 17.59 -3.42
C VAL A 213 -1.80 16.40 -2.78
N PHE A 214 -1.81 15.27 -3.48
CA PHE A 214 -1.21 14.02 -3.01
C PHE A 214 0.32 14.13 -2.96
N LYS A 215 0.93 14.67 -4.02
CA LYS A 215 2.39 14.88 -4.08
C LYS A 215 2.88 15.88 -3.03
N THR A 216 2.12 16.94 -2.75
CA THR A 216 2.48 17.93 -1.73
C THR A 216 2.46 17.33 -0.34
N ALA A 217 1.45 16.50 -0.04
CA ALA A 217 1.37 15.79 1.23
C ALA A 217 2.47 14.72 1.37
N CYS A 218 2.76 14.01 0.28
CA CYS A 218 3.66 12.85 0.25
C CYS A 218 4.64 12.93 -0.93
N PRO A 219 5.72 13.74 -0.83
CA PRO A 219 6.64 13.98 -1.97
C PRO A 219 7.38 12.74 -2.46
N ARG A 220 7.53 11.72 -1.61
CA ARG A 220 8.21 10.44 -1.88
C ARG A 220 7.25 9.30 -2.23
N SER A 221 6.08 9.65 -2.76
CA SER A 221 5.07 8.70 -3.22
C SER A 221 4.63 9.04 -4.63
N TYR A 222 4.23 8.02 -5.38
CA TYR A 222 3.54 8.22 -6.65
C TYR A 222 2.18 8.87 -6.38
N SER A 223 1.94 10.01 -7.03
CA SER A 223 0.67 10.73 -6.93
C SER A 223 -0.27 10.49 -8.12
N TYR A 224 0.26 9.97 -9.24
CA TYR A 224 -0.48 9.54 -10.43
C TYR A 224 0.39 8.59 -11.27
N ALA A 225 -0.18 7.98 -12.31
CA ALA A 225 0.46 6.86 -13.03
C ALA A 225 1.82 7.17 -13.70
N PHE A 226 2.03 8.42 -14.12
CA PHE A 226 3.28 8.87 -14.75
C PHE A 226 4.02 9.91 -13.91
N ASP A 227 3.93 9.80 -12.59
CA ASP A 227 4.67 10.68 -11.69
C ASP A 227 6.18 10.58 -11.91
N ASP A 228 6.88 11.60 -11.44
CA ASP A 228 8.29 11.78 -11.73
C ASP A 228 9.19 10.74 -11.02
N PRO A 229 10.45 10.56 -11.49
CA PRO A 229 11.37 9.54 -10.97
C PRO A 229 11.72 9.66 -9.48
N THR A 230 11.36 10.74 -8.79
CA THR A 230 11.54 10.86 -7.33
C THR A 230 10.65 9.91 -6.53
N SER A 231 9.74 9.19 -7.20
CA SER A 231 8.74 8.31 -6.59
C SER A 231 9.12 6.83 -6.66
N THR A 232 10.11 6.43 -7.47
CA THR A 232 10.67 5.07 -7.48
C THR A 232 12.02 5.02 -6.79
N PHE A 233 12.17 4.04 -5.92
CA PHE A 233 13.37 3.80 -5.15
C PHE A 233 14.00 2.49 -5.57
N THR A 234 15.32 2.43 -5.52
CA THR A 234 16.08 1.24 -5.89
C THR A 234 16.99 0.82 -4.77
N CYS A 235 17.19 -0.47 -4.56
CA CYS A 235 18.20 -0.96 -3.63
C CYS A 235 18.76 -2.29 -4.14
N GLY A 236 20.08 -2.45 -4.10
CA GLY A 236 20.73 -3.72 -4.42
C GLY A 236 21.20 -4.45 -3.18
N GLY A 237 21.83 -5.61 -3.37
CA GLY A 237 22.49 -6.35 -2.29
C GLY A 237 21.54 -7.10 -1.35
N GLY A 238 20.31 -7.38 -1.78
CA GLY A 238 19.33 -8.17 -1.04
C GLY A 238 18.94 -7.57 0.31
N PRO A 239 18.38 -6.35 0.34
CA PRO A 239 17.86 -5.77 1.57
C PRO A 239 16.62 -6.52 2.07
N ASP A 240 16.40 -6.46 3.38
CA ASP A 240 15.08 -6.69 3.96
C ASP A 240 14.28 -5.38 3.97
N TYR A 241 12.96 -5.47 4.10
CA TYR A 241 12.06 -4.33 4.03
C TYR A 241 11.16 -4.27 5.26
N THR A 242 10.96 -3.06 5.81
CA THR A 242 9.96 -2.79 6.84
C THR A 242 8.84 -1.94 6.25
N VAL A 243 7.62 -2.46 6.25
CA VAL A 243 6.39 -1.77 5.81
C VAL A 243 5.64 -1.31 7.06
N THR A 244 5.74 -0.02 7.36
CA THR A 244 5.12 0.58 8.55
C THR A 244 3.82 1.29 8.21
N PHE A 245 2.74 0.88 8.84
CA PHE A 245 1.45 1.57 8.83
C PHE A 245 1.41 2.61 9.96
N CYS A 246 0.99 3.84 9.64
CA CYS A 246 0.97 4.99 10.54
C CYS A 246 2.33 5.31 11.20
N PRO A 247 3.43 5.51 10.43
CA PRO A 247 4.78 5.70 10.95
C PRO A 247 4.96 6.89 11.91
N GLY A 248 4.11 7.92 11.80
CA GLY A 248 4.10 9.11 12.67
C GLY A 248 3.22 8.99 13.92
N ALA A 249 2.43 7.93 14.05
CA ALA A 249 1.65 7.68 15.25
C ALA A 249 2.58 7.09 16.33
N THR A 250 2.58 7.69 17.52
CA THR A 250 3.23 7.07 18.68
C THR A 250 2.19 6.15 19.33
N PRO A 251 2.39 4.82 19.38
CA PRO A 251 1.50 3.97 20.16
C PRO A 251 1.60 4.41 21.61
N SER A 252 0.47 4.80 22.22
CA SER A 252 0.45 5.08 23.66
C SER A 252 0.90 3.82 24.39
N GLN A 253 2.08 3.86 25.03
CA GLN A 253 2.52 2.79 25.90
C GLN A 253 1.57 2.67 27.08
N LYS A 254 0.54 1.82 26.96
CA LYS A 254 -0.27 1.40 28.09
C LYS A 254 -0.36 -0.12 28.14
N SER A 255 0.53 -0.67 28.97
CA SER A 255 0.40 -1.93 29.69
C SER A 255 0.68 -3.25 28.93
N THR A 256 1.94 -3.49 28.57
CA THR A 256 2.50 -4.85 28.63
C THR A 256 2.97 -5.13 30.06
N THR A 257 2.03 -5.56 30.92
CA THR A 257 2.42 -6.24 32.16
C THR A 257 2.87 -7.65 31.79
N MET A 258 4.17 -7.85 31.64
CA MET A 258 4.77 -9.18 31.65
C MET A 258 4.53 -9.82 33.03
N PRO A 259 4.07 -11.08 33.12
CA PRO A 259 4.00 -11.79 34.38
C PRO A 259 5.41 -12.27 34.75
N GLY A 260 6.04 -11.58 35.69
CA GLY A 260 7.39 -11.89 36.16
C GLY A 260 7.49 -11.74 37.68
N SER A 261 7.68 -12.89 38.33
CA SER A 261 8.25 -13.08 39.67
C SER A 261 7.48 -12.56 40.88
N THR A 262 6.83 -13.52 41.55
CA THR A 262 6.38 -13.50 42.94
C THR A 262 7.49 -13.02 43.90
N PRO A 263 7.26 -12.01 44.76
CA PRO A 263 8.17 -11.72 45.85
C PRO A 263 7.85 -12.62 47.04
N THR A 264 8.82 -13.44 47.44
CA THR A 264 8.80 -14.26 48.65
C THR A 264 8.75 -13.36 49.90
N THR A 265 7.73 -13.57 50.73
CA THR A 265 7.55 -12.93 52.03
C THR A 265 8.55 -13.47 53.06
N VAL A 266 9.31 -12.59 53.72
CA VAL A 266 9.98 -12.90 55.00
C VAL A 266 9.71 -11.75 55.99
N PRO A 267 9.33 -12.00 57.26
CA PRO A 267 8.89 -10.97 58.20
C PRO A 267 10.00 -10.47 59.14
N GLY A 268 9.94 -9.17 59.44
CA GLY A 268 10.40 -8.58 60.71
C GLY A 268 11.73 -7.84 60.65
N THR A 269 11.73 -6.54 60.96
CA THR A 269 12.44 -5.95 62.13
C THR A 269 12.09 -4.46 62.22
N THR A 270 11.66 -4.06 63.41
CA THR A 270 11.28 -2.72 63.84
C THR A 270 12.50 -1.82 64.03
N THR A 271 12.50 -0.60 63.49
CA THR A 271 13.19 0.53 64.15
C THR A 271 12.52 1.87 63.84
N THR A 272 11.96 2.45 64.91
CA THR A 272 11.44 3.80 65.07
C THR A 272 12.56 4.84 64.91
N THR A 273 12.32 6.01 64.29
CA THR A 273 12.89 7.31 64.71
C THR A 273 12.10 8.49 64.07
N THR A 274 11.24 9.09 64.90
CA THR A 274 10.80 10.50 65.05
C THR A 274 10.87 11.52 63.89
N VAL A 275 9.70 12.14 63.63
CA VAL A 275 9.46 13.44 62.97
C VAL A 275 9.57 14.58 64.01
N PRO A 276 9.86 15.84 63.64
CA PRO A 276 8.85 16.89 63.91
C PRO A 276 8.78 18.08 62.92
N GLY A 277 7.54 18.49 62.60
CA GLY A 277 7.15 19.83 62.12
C GLY A 277 6.54 19.84 60.69
N ALA A 278 5.34 20.32 60.40
CA ALA A 278 4.33 21.07 61.14
C ALA A 278 2.93 20.82 60.54
N THR A 279 1.92 21.28 61.28
CA THR A 279 0.49 20.95 61.38
C THR A 279 -0.40 21.34 60.17
N PRO A 280 -1.60 20.73 60.01
CA PRO A 280 -2.55 20.96 58.91
C PRO A 280 -3.67 21.95 59.28
N THR A 281 -4.39 22.48 58.29
CA THR A 281 -5.67 23.19 58.55
C THR A 281 -6.68 22.99 57.42
N THR A 282 -7.94 22.91 57.83
CA THR A 282 -9.13 22.33 57.19
C THR A 282 -10.00 23.38 56.47
N VAL A 283 -10.61 22.96 55.34
CA VAL A 283 -11.83 23.35 54.58
C VAL A 283 -12.90 24.13 55.40
N PRO A 284 -13.79 25.07 54.91
CA PRO A 284 -14.71 24.88 53.74
C PRO A 284 -15.38 26.10 52.99
N GLY A 285 -15.84 25.83 51.75
CA GLY A 285 -17.09 26.24 51.06
C GLY A 285 -17.64 27.69 51.02
N THR A 286 -18.10 28.14 49.83
CA THR A 286 -19.23 29.09 49.64
C THR A 286 -19.70 29.12 48.17
N MET A 287 -21.03 29.23 47.94
CA MET A 287 -21.73 29.21 46.63
C MET A 287 -21.99 30.65 46.05
N PRO A 288 -22.96 30.96 45.12
CA PRO A 288 -22.68 31.52 43.79
C PRO A 288 -23.38 32.88 43.44
N MET A 289 -23.18 33.36 42.19
CA MET A 289 -23.97 34.38 41.38
C MET A 289 -23.58 35.87 41.49
N PRO A 290 -24.00 36.79 40.56
CA PRO A 290 -24.25 36.71 39.09
C PRO A 290 -23.72 37.93 38.26
N GLY A 291 -23.66 37.77 36.93
CA GLY A 291 -24.06 38.78 35.92
C GLY A 291 -23.12 39.96 35.56
N ALA A 292 -22.54 39.93 34.36
CA ALA A 292 -22.24 41.13 33.55
C ALA A 292 -22.01 40.77 32.06
N THR A 293 -22.88 41.25 31.18
CA THR A 293 -22.59 41.64 29.77
C THR A 293 -22.48 43.19 29.73
N PRO A 294 -22.05 43.89 28.65
CA PRO A 294 -21.74 43.47 27.26
C PRO A 294 -20.42 44.06 26.67
N ALA A 295 -19.99 43.58 25.49
CA ALA A 295 -19.63 44.38 24.29
C ALA A 295 -18.77 43.58 23.28
N MET A 296 -19.14 43.70 22.00
CA MET A 296 -18.40 43.25 20.82
C MET A 296 -17.12 44.09 20.58
N PRO A 297 -16.18 43.60 19.76
CA PRO A 297 -16.12 44.17 18.42
C PRO A 297 -15.95 43.15 17.27
N THR A 298 -16.69 43.47 16.23
CA THR A 298 -16.51 43.29 14.78
C THR A 298 -15.13 42.84 14.27
N GLY A 299 -15.13 41.74 13.50
CA GLY A 299 -14.74 41.74 12.08
C GLY A 299 -13.25 41.78 11.71
N THR A 300 -12.73 40.61 11.30
CA THR A 300 -11.91 40.51 10.08
C THR A 300 -12.04 39.10 9.49
N MET A 301 -12.80 38.97 8.41
CA MET A 301 -12.74 37.83 7.48
C MET A 301 -11.83 38.20 6.31
N MET A 302 -11.03 37.25 5.85
CA MET A 302 -10.20 37.28 4.64
C MET A 302 -10.05 35.83 4.14
N PRO A 303 -9.90 35.59 2.82
CA PRO A 303 -11.06 35.31 1.98
C PRO A 303 -11.00 33.93 1.29
N GLY A 304 -12.19 33.45 0.94
CA GLY A 304 -12.38 32.25 0.12
C GLY A 304 -11.95 32.46 -1.32
N THR A 305 -11.28 31.45 -1.88
CA THR A 305 -11.02 31.32 -3.31
C THR A 305 -12.22 30.64 -3.96
N THR A 306 -13.11 31.45 -4.51
CA THR A 306 -14.11 31.02 -5.49
C THR A 306 -13.40 30.68 -6.80
N PHE A 307 -13.59 29.45 -7.28
CA PHE A 307 -13.28 29.07 -8.66
C PHE A 307 -14.30 29.72 -9.58
N THR A 308 -13.83 30.67 -10.39
CA THR A 308 -14.55 31.15 -11.58
C THR A 308 -13.63 31.02 -12.76
N ASP A 309 -13.94 30.03 -13.59
CA ASP A 309 -13.41 29.86 -14.93
C ASP A 309 -14.22 30.78 -15.86
N ALA A 310 -13.54 31.70 -16.54
CA ALA A 310 -13.94 32.31 -17.81
C ALA A 310 -13.02 33.49 -18.17
N THR A 311 -12.27 33.35 -19.26
CA THR A 311 -12.27 34.37 -20.32
C THR A 311 -12.24 33.70 -21.70
N PRO A 312 -13.04 34.21 -22.66
CA PRO A 312 -13.21 33.63 -23.99
C PRO A 312 -12.32 34.30 -25.06
N ASP A 313 -12.46 33.80 -26.28
CA ASP A 313 -12.12 34.37 -27.59
C ASP A 313 -10.75 34.02 -28.21
N SER A 314 -10.79 33.11 -29.19
CA SER A 314 -10.55 33.49 -30.58
C SER A 314 -11.17 32.47 -31.55
N ALA A 315 -11.91 33.02 -32.51
CA ALA A 315 -12.79 32.36 -33.45
C ALA A 315 -12.08 31.92 -34.75
N MET A 316 -12.47 30.72 -35.24
CA MET A 316 -12.73 30.32 -36.64
C MET A 316 -11.55 29.97 -37.59
N PRO A 317 -11.75 29.17 -38.67
CA PRO A 317 -13.04 28.72 -39.24
C PRO A 317 -13.24 27.21 -39.49
N MET A 318 -14.53 26.89 -39.59
CA MET A 318 -15.14 25.65 -40.05
C MET A 318 -14.89 25.38 -41.54
N GLY A 319 -14.61 24.12 -41.88
CA GLY A 319 -14.80 23.55 -43.21
C GLY A 319 -15.69 22.31 -43.08
N GLY A 320 -16.91 22.38 -43.62
CA GLY A 320 -17.93 21.34 -43.52
C GLY A 320 -17.81 20.22 -44.55
N GLY A 321 -18.59 19.16 -44.28
CA GLY A 321 -18.80 17.96 -45.09
C GLY A 321 -18.77 16.75 -44.14
N GLY A 322 -19.87 16.17 -43.64
CA GLY A 322 -21.20 16.03 -44.21
C GLY A 322 -21.24 14.79 -45.09
N LEU A 323 -21.60 13.63 -44.51
CA LEU A 323 -22.36 12.52 -45.09
C LEU A 323 -22.61 11.48 -43.99
N GLY A 324 -23.88 11.20 -43.69
CA GLY A 324 -24.32 10.19 -42.72
C GLY A 324 -24.81 8.91 -43.39
N ILE A 325 -25.02 7.85 -42.59
CA ILE A 325 -25.96 6.77 -42.90
C ILE A 325 -26.52 6.16 -41.59
N GLU A 326 -27.83 5.93 -41.59
CA GLU A 326 -28.70 5.15 -40.67
C GLU A 326 -28.13 3.74 -40.38
N GLY A 327 -28.48 2.98 -39.33
CA GLY A 327 -29.67 2.85 -38.48
C GLY A 327 -29.91 1.33 -38.28
N GLY A 328 -30.33 0.88 -37.09
CA GLY A 328 -30.69 -0.53 -36.88
C GLY A 328 -30.77 -1.00 -35.43
N ASP A 329 -31.97 -0.92 -34.87
CA ASP A 329 -32.39 -1.58 -33.62
C ASP A 329 -32.42 -3.11 -33.75
N SER A 330 -32.02 -3.82 -32.69
CA SER A 330 -32.63 -5.10 -32.33
C SER A 330 -32.47 -5.41 -30.83
N GLN A 331 -33.60 -5.72 -30.21
CA GLN A 331 -33.78 -6.07 -28.80
C GLN A 331 -33.03 -7.36 -28.41
N GLY A 332 -32.54 -7.41 -27.17
CA GLY A 332 -32.05 -8.62 -26.51
C GLY A 332 -31.88 -8.39 -25.01
N SER A 333 -32.74 -9.02 -24.21
CA SER A 333 -32.86 -8.88 -22.76
C SER A 333 -31.93 -9.81 -21.97
N VAL A 334 -31.59 -9.36 -20.75
CA VAL A 334 -31.12 -10.12 -19.56
C VAL A 334 -29.64 -10.55 -19.51
N LEU A 335 -28.86 -9.90 -18.63
CA LEU A 335 -28.13 -10.51 -17.50
C LEU A 335 -27.29 -9.43 -16.77
N LEU A 336 -27.31 -9.48 -15.44
CA LEU A 336 -26.55 -8.62 -14.53
C LEU A 336 -25.05 -8.80 -14.78
N GLY A 337 -24.44 -7.87 -15.53
CA GLY A 337 -23.01 -7.83 -15.80
C GLY A 337 -22.27 -7.21 -14.63
N ALA A 338 -21.60 -8.06 -13.84
CA ALA A 338 -20.51 -7.65 -12.97
C ALA A 338 -19.49 -6.87 -13.82
N SER A 339 -19.14 -5.67 -13.38
CA SER A 339 -18.08 -4.87 -13.98
C SER A 339 -16.78 -5.64 -13.87
N SER A 340 -16.37 -6.25 -14.98
CA SER A 340 -15.03 -6.77 -15.22
C SER A 340 -14.05 -5.60 -15.14
N SER A 341 -13.46 -5.40 -13.97
CA SER A 341 -12.25 -4.61 -13.80
C SER A 341 -11.09 -5.37 -14.43
N GLU A 342 -11.01 -5.33 -15.76
CA GLU A 342 -9.82 -5.74 -16.47
C GLU A 342 -8.70 -4.72 -16.18
N GLY A 343 -7.62 -5.21 -15.58
CA GLY A 343 -6.28 -4.71 -15.85
C GLY A 343 -5.97 -3.30 -15.36
N GLY A 344 -5.87 -3.12 -14.05
CA GLY A 344 -4.88 -2.19 -13.51
C GLY A 344 -3.49 -2.68 -13.95
N VAL A 345 -3.00 -2.14 -15.06
CA VAL A 345 -1.66 -2.43 -15.59
C VAL A 345 -0.62 -2.11 -14.51
N SER A 346 0.18 -3.11 -14.16
CA SER A 346 1.38 -2.95 -13.34
C SER A 346 2.32 -1.98 -14.06
N TRP A 347 2.28 -0.70 -13.69
CA TRP A 347 3.14 0.34 -14.26
C TRP A 347 4.63 0.09 -13.97
N LEU A 348 4.94 -0.65 -12.90
CA LEU A 348 6.29 -1.12 -12.59
C LEU A 348 6.88 -1.97 -13.71
N ALA A 349 6.08 -2.79 -14.40
CA ALA A 349 6.58 -3.63 -15.49
C ALA A 349 7.03 -2.80 -16.71
N ASN A 350 6.39 -1.67 -16.98
CA ASN A 350 6.72 -0.82 -18.13
C ASN A 350 7.86 0.16 -17.85
N MET A 351 8.10 0.56 -16.60
CA MET A 351 9.22 1.46 -16.26
C MET A 351 10.53 0.69 -16.00
N ALA A 352 10.47 -0.56 -15.51
CA ALA A 352 11.66 -1.39 -15.30
C ALA A 352 12.32 -1.87 -16.61
N THR A 353 11.62 -1.78 -17.76
CA THR A 353 12.09 -2.28 -19.06
C THR A 353 12.61 -1.21 -20.02
N GLY A 354 12.44 0.09 -19.72
CA GLY A 354 13.10 1.15 -20.47
C GLY A 354 12.83 1.15 -21.98
N ASP A 355 11.57 1.09 -22.42
CA ASP A 355 11.21 1.31 -23.82
C ASP A 355 10.38 2.60 -23.97
N ALA A 356 11.07 3.68 -24.37
CA ALA A 356 10.45 4.82 -25.02
C ALA A 356 9.96 4.38 -26.40
N SER A 357 8.69 4.63 -26.68
CA SER A 357 7.99 4.17 -27.88
C SER A 357 8.73 4.53 -29.18
N ALA A 358 9.16 3.50 -29.92
CA ALA A 358 9.42 3.60 -31.35
C ALA A 358 8.57 2.55 -32.09
N VAL A 359 7.75 3.04 -33.01
CA VAL A 359 6.90 2.26 -33.91
C VAL A 359 7.72 1.21 -34.64
N ALA A 360 7.44 -0.08 -34.42
CA ALA A 360 8.07 -1.18 -35.16
C ALA A 360 7.11 -1.78 -36.19
N ALA A 361 7.46 -1.58 -37.47
CA ALA A 361 6.94 -2.36 -38.59
C ALA A 361 7.38 -3.84 -38.46
N PRO A 362 6.65 -4.81 -39.06
CA PRO A 362 6.87 -6.22 -38.81
C PRO A 362 8.14 -6.72 -39.52
N GLN A 363 9.07 -7.32 -38.76
CA GLN A 363 10.21 -8.09 -39.27
C GLN A 363 10.29 -9.48 -38.59
N PRO A 364 10.88 -10.47 -39.27
CA PRO A 364 10.46 -11.86 -39.18
C PRO A 364 10.96 -12.58 -37.93
N GLN A 365 10.17 -13.55 -37.48
CA GLN A 365 10.44 -14.38 -36.33
C GLN A 365 11.71 -15.22 -36.52
N VAL A 366 12.76 -14.89 -35.76
CA VAL A 366 13.86 -15.81 -35.49
C VAL A 366 13.58 -16.45 -34.14
N ALA A 367 13.26 -17.74 -34.16
CA ALA A 367 13.05 -18.56 -32.97
C ALA A 367 14.28 -18.49 -32.06
N ARG A 368 14.17 -17.79 -30.93
CA ARG A 368 15.13 -17.92 -29.84
C ARG A 368 14.74 -19.10 -28.98
N LEU A 369 15.62 -20.09 -28.95
CA LEU A 369 15.57 -21.25 -28.09
C LEU A 369 15.54 -20.77 -26.63
N VAL A 370 14.43 -20.97 -25.93
CA VAL A 370 14.35 -20.79 -24.48
C VAL A 370 15.11 -21.97 -23.87
N VAL A 371 16.38 -21.75 -23.50
CA VAL A 371 17.12 -22.69 -22.68
C VAL A 371 16.60 -22.53 -21.25
N ALA A 372 15.56 -23.28 -20.92
CA ALA A 372 15.23 -23.54 -19.52
C ALA A 372 16.45 -24.20 -18.87
N PRO A 373 16.86 -23.80 -17.65
CA PRO A 373 17.99 -24.43 -16.98
C PRO A 373 17.63 -25.90 -16.76
N LEU A 374 18.44 -26.82 -17.29
CA LEU A 374 18.25 -28.28 -17.22
C LEU A 374 17.85 -28.78 -15.81
N ALA A 375 18.28 -28.07 -14.76
CA ALA A 375 17.96 -28.33 -13.36
C ALA A 375 16.44 -28.28 -13.04
N THR A 376 15.68 -27.37 -13.64
CA THR A 376 14.23 -27.22 -13.39
C THR A 376 13.40 -28.33 -14.02
N LEU A 377 13.77 -28.78 -15.24
CA LEU A 377 13.15 -29.93 -15.88
C LEU A 377 13.45 -31.23 -15.11
N LEU A 378 14.66 -31.36 -14.56
CA LEU A 378 15.07 -32.53 -13.77
C LEU A 378 14.40 -32.57 -12.37
N CYS A 379 14.19 -31.42 -11.71
CA CYS A 379 13.49 -31.34 -10.41
C CYS A 379 11.99 -31.74 -10.57
N GLY A 380 11.35 -31.47 -11.72
CA GLY A 380 9.95 -31.84 -12.01
C GLY A 380 9.72 -33.30 -12.45
N LEU A 381 10.63 -33.90 -13.23
CA LEU A 381 10.46 -35.29 -13.73
C LEU A 381 10.73 -36.36 -12.66
N HIS A 382 11.64 -36.13 -11.70
CA HIS A 382 11.96 -37.12 -10.68
C HIS A 382 10.97 -37.14 -9.50
N LEU A 383 10.28 -36.04 -9.20
CA LEU A 383 9.21 -36.04 -8.18
C LEU A 383 8.04 -36.95 -8.59
N ARG A 384 7.75 -37.04 -9.90
CA ARG A 384 6.74 -37.95 -10.46
C ARG A 384 7.13 -39.43 -10.41
N GLN A 385 8.43 -39.74 -10.34
CA GLN A 385 8.94 -41.12 -10.25
C GLN A 385 9.11 -41.60 -8.80
N LEU A 386 9.12 -40.69 -7.82
CA LEU A 386 9.18 -41.03 -6.39
C LEU A 386 7.79 -41.14 -5.74
N LEU A 387 6.74 -40.65 -6.40
CA LEU A 387 5.34 -40.69 -5.95
C LEU A 387 4.50 -41.78 -6.64
N LEU A 388 5.11 -42.59 -7.51
CA LEU A 388 4.59 -43.83 -8.10
C LEU A 388 5.48 -44.99 -7.65
#